data_AF-A0A8X8BXP9-F1
#
_entry.id   AF-A0A8X8BXP9-F1
#
_cell.length_a   1.000
_cell.length_b   1.000
_cell.length_c   1.000
_cell.angle_alpha   90.00
_cell.angle_beta   90.00
_cell.angle_gamma   90.00
#
_symmetry.space_group_name_H-M   'P 1'
#
loop_
_entity.id
_entity.type
_entity.pdbx_description
1 polymer ?
#
loop_
_entity_poly.entity_id
_entity_poly.type
_entity_poly.pdbx_seq_one_letter_code
_entity_poly.pdbx_strand_id
1 'polypeptide(L)'
;MFHLFSFQVFEYFASFKKPDGEVLMTPADLMRAVVPVSPPSESNRVREGFLRGETVPGELHCAPSRFFMLFDTNSDGLISFSEYIFFVTLLSIPESSFSVAFKMFDLDNNGQIDREEFNKVMGLMRAQNRQGASHRDGRRFGLKVAEPVENGGLLEYFFGKDGRTCLQQERFVQFLRDFHDEVCAYISTFLLQFLLQSECHNIDSIEDKFPFPV
;
A
#
# COMPACT_ATOMS: atom_id res chain seq x y z
N MET A 1 -3.58 10.17 4.41
CA MET A 1 -2.84 8.96 4.83
C MET A 1 -3.58 8.13 5.87
N PHE A 2 -4.11 8.71 6.97
CA PHE A 2 -4.87 7.97 7.99
C PHE A 2 -6.06 7.12 7.46
N HIS A 3 -6.68 7.52 6.35
CA HIS A 3 -7.76 6.75 5.72
C HIS A 3 -7.32 5.36 5.22
N LEU A 4 -6.05 5.22 4.81
CA LEU A 4 -5.49 3.99 4.27
C LEU A 4 -5.37 2.88 5.33
N PHE A 5 -5.35 3.19 6.62
CA PHE A 5 -5.22 2.17 7.67
C PHE A 5 -6.50 1.35 7.93
N SER A 6 -7.57 1.61 7.18
CA SER A 6 -8.85 0.91 7.39
C SER A 6 -8.92 -0.39 6.61
N PHE A 7 -9.50 -1.42 7.25
CA PHE A 7 -9.86 -2.66 6.56
C PHE A 7 -10.85 -2.41 5.42
N GLN A 8 -11.68 -1.37 5.52
CA GLN A 8 -12.62 -0.99 4.46
C GLN A 8 -11.91 -0.57 3.17
N VAL A 9 -10.83 0.21 3.27
CA VAL A 9 -9.99 0.53 2.10
C VAL A 9 -9.35 -0.74 1.55
N PHE A 10 -8.85 -1.61 2.43
CA PHE A 10 -8.26 -2.87 2.00
C PHE A 10 -9.26 -3.74 1.21
N GLU A 11 -10.42 -4.01 1.80
CA GLU A 11 -11.49 -4.80 1.19
C GLU A 11 -12.02 -4.17 -0.10
N TYR A 12 -12.07 -2.84 -0.18
CA TYR A 12 -12.51 -2.12 -1.37
C TYR A 12 -11.60 -2.35 -2.58
N PHE A 13 -10.28 -2.39 -2.39
CA PHE A 13 -9.32 -2.56 -3.48
C PHE A 13 -8.94 -4.02 -3.75
N ALA A 14 -9.11 -4.93 -2.77
CA ALA A 14 -8.77 -6.33 -2.90
C ALA A 14 -9.54 -7.02 -4.04
N SER A 15 -8.82 -7.58 -5.01
CA SER A 15 -9.41 -8.28 -6.17
C SER A 15 -9.33 -9.80 -6.09
N PHE A 16 -8.56 -10.35 -5.15
CA PHE A 16 -8.39 -11.80 -4.99
C PHE A 16 -9.17 -12.31 -3.77
N LYS A 17 -9.89 -13.42 -3.92
CA LYS A 17 -10.63 -14.06 -2.84
C LYS A 17 -10.36 -15.56 -2.80
N LYS A 18 -9.86 -16.04 -1.67
CA LYS A 18 -9.63 -17.46 -1.40
C LYS A 18 -10.96 -18.20 -1.21
N PRO A 19 -10.99 -19.53 -1.43
CA PRO A 19 -12.19 -20.36 -1.21
C PRO A 19 -12.72 -20.33 0.23
N ASP A 20 -11.86 -20.05 1.21
CA ASP A 20 -12.21 -19.92 2.63
C ASP A 20 -12.86 -18.56 2.98
N GLY A 21 -12.91 -17.63 2.01
CA GLY A 21 -13.49 -16.30 2.17
C GLY A 21 -12.48 -15.21 2.54
N GLU A 22 -11.20 -15.53 2.73
CA GLU A 22 -10.15 -14.53 2.91
C GLU A 22 -9.95 -13.71 1.62
N VAL A 23 -9.89 -12.39 1.75
CA VAL A 23 -9.62 -11.46 0.65
C VAL A 23 -8.18 -10.99 0.70
N LEU A 24 -7.54 -10.94 -0.45
CA LEU A 24 -6.15 -10.53 -0.64
C LEU A 24 -6.05 -9.51 -1.77
N MET A 25 -5.04 -8.67 -1.69
CA MET A 25 -4.68 -7.74 -2.75
C MET A 25 -3.68 -8.36 -3.70
N THR A 26 -3.77 -8.04 -4.98
CA THR A 26 -2.61 -8.13 -5.87
C THR A 26 -1.70 -6.91 -5.67
N PRO A 27 -0.44 -6.93 -6.13
CA PRO A 27 0.40 -5.73 -6.13
C PRO A 27 -0.26 -4.54 -6.87
N ALA A 28 -1.05 -4.81 -7.91
CA ALA A 28 -1.81 -3.78 -8.62
C ALA A 28 -2.94 -3.17 -7.77
N ASP A 29 -3.56 -3.95 -6.90
CA ASP A 29 -4.59 -3.47 -5.96
C ASP A 29 -3.96 -2.55 -4.92
N LEU A 30 -2.82 -2.95 -4.35
CA LEU A 30 -2.05 -2.15 -3.40
C LEU A 30 -1.63 -0.82 -4.02
N MET A 31 -1.12 -0.85 -5.25
CA MET A 31 -0.76 0.35 -6.00
C MET A 31 -1.97 1.28 -6.25
N ARG A 32 -3.15 0.74 -6.55
CA ARG A 32 -4.38 1.55 -6.68
C ARG A 32 -4.83 2.14 -5.35
N ALA A 33 -4.69 1.40 -4.26
CA ALA A 33 -5.11 1.83 -2.94
C ALA A 33 -4.33 3.05 -2.42
N VAL A 34 -3.06 3.20 -2.80
CA VAL A 34 -2.21 4.31 -2.33
C VAL A 34 -2.37 5.60 -3.13
N VAL A 35 -2.96 5.51 -4.33
CA VAL A 35 -3.27 6.69 -5.14
C VAL A 35 -4.44 7.43 -4.50
N PRO A 36 -4.33 8.75 -4.25
CA PRO A 36 -5.47 9.56 -3.83
C PRO A 36 -6.48 9.66 -4.98
N VAL A 37 -7.33 8.65 -5.16
CA VAL A 37 -8.49 8.73 -6.04
C VAL A 37 -9.58 9.47 -5.28
N SER A 38 -9.96 10.66 -5.76
CA SER A 38 -11.23 11.26 -5.36
C SER A 38 -12.34 10.36 -5.90
N PRO A 39 -13.11 9.63 -5.07
CA PRO A 39 -14.30 8.98 -5.60
C PRO A 39 -15.21 10.09 -6.17
N PRO A 40 -15.87 9.88 -7.33
CA PRO A 40 -16.93 10.78 -7.75
C PRO A 40 -17.96 10.82 -6.62
N SER A 41 -18.21 12.01 -6.07
CA SER A 41 -18.92 12.23 -4.80
C SER A 41 -20.42 11.83 -4.77
N GLU A 42 -20.91 11.01 -5.69
CA GLU A 42 -22.35 10.79 -5.92
C GLU A 42 -22.67 9.32 -6.26
N SER A 43 -22.34 8.34 -5.41
CA SER A 43 -22.97 7.01 -5.57
C SER A 43 -23.21 6.27 -4.25
N ASN A 44 -24.48 6.18 -3.85
CA ASN A 44 -24.99 5.44 -2.69
C ASN A 44 -25.15 3.92 -2.96
N ARG A 45 -24.28 3.31 -3.78
CA ARG A 45 -24.34 1.88 -4.06
C ARG A 45 -23.21 1.18 -3.31
N VAL A 46 -23.57 0.41 -2.29
CA VAL A 46 -22.75 -0.73 -1.82
C VAL A 46 -22.70 -1.68 -3.03
N ARG A 47 -21.59 -1.76 -3.74
CA ARG A 47 -21.58 -2.31 -5.09
C ARG A 47 -20.39 -3.21 -5.37
N GLU A 48 -20.69 -4.40 -5.88
CA GLU A 48 -19.79 -5.18 -6.74
C GLU A 48 -19.59 -4.44 -8.08
N GLY A 49 -18.33 -4.38 -8.54
CA GLY A 49 -17.94 -3.88 -9.87
C GLY A 49 -17.27 -2.51 -9.89
N PHE A 50 -16.60 -2.22 -11.01
CA PHE A 50 -15.84 -0.99 -11.29
C PHE A 50 -16.71 0.26 -11.43
N LEU A 51 -16.19 1.42 -11.02
CA LEU A 51 -16.81 2.72 -11.24
C LEU A 51 -16.86 3.01 -12.76
N ARG A 52 -17.91 3.70 -13.22
CA ARG A 52 -17.92 4.24 -14.59
C ARG A 52 -16.82 5.30 -14.69
N GLY A 53 -15.83 5.05 -15.56
CA GLY A 53 -14.66 5.91 -15.72
C GLY A 53 -13.38 5.33 -15.12
N GLU A 54 -13.47 4.27 -14.31
CA GLU A 54 -12.30 3.43 -14.02
C GLU A 54 -11.94 2.65 -15.27
N THR A 55 -10.69 2.78 -15.72
CA THR A 55 -10.12 1.86 -16.69
C THR A 55 -10.29 0.45 -16.13
N VAL A 56 -10.78 -0.47 -16.96
CA VAL A 56 -10.86 -1.90 -16.66
C VAL A 56 -9.52 -2.31 -16.01
N PRO A 57 -9.49 -3.07 -14.90
CA PRO A 57 -8.23 -3.58 -14.37
C PRO A 57 -7.65 -4.49 -15.42
N GLY A 58 -6.67 -3.98 -16.13
CA GLY A 58 -6.15 -4.62 -17.32
C GLY A 58 -4.83 -4.01 -17.72
N GLU A 59 -4.71 -2.68 -17.73
CA GLU A 59 -3.52 -2.03 -18.30
C GLU A 59 -3.03 -0.85 -17.45
N LEU A 60 -2.59 -1.16 -16.22
CA LEU A 60 -1.41 -0.45 -15.72
C LEU A 60 -0.23 -1.02 -16.53
N HIS A 61 0.22 -0.31 -17.56
CA HIS A 61 1.36 -0.70 -18.40
C HIS A 61 2.72 -0.69 -17.66
N CYS A 62 2.72 -0.48 -16.35
CA CYS A 62 3.91 -0.57 -15.53
C CYS A 62 3.85 -1.88 -14.75
N ALA A 63 4.86 -2.74 -14.98
CA ALA A 63 5.11 -3.84 -14.07
C ALA A 63 5.22 -3.30 -12.64
N PRO A 64 4.62 -3.94 -11.62
CA PRO A 64 4.76 -3.50 -10.25
C PRO A 64 6.25 -3.38 -9.93
N SER A 65 6.64 -2.23 -9.38
CA SER A 65 8.03 -2.03 -9.01
C SER A 65 8.47 -3.11 -8.03
N ARG A 66 9.74 -3.51 -8.16
CA ARG A 66 10.39 -4.46 -7.26
C ARG A 66 10.19 -4.09 -5.79
N PHE A 67 10.02 -2.80 -5.50
CA PHE A 67 9.76 -2.29 -4.16
C PHE A 67 8.43 -2.76 -3.56
N PHE A 68 7.35 -2.84 -4.34
CA PHE A 68 6.05 -3.33 -3.85
C PHE A 68 6.10 -4.82 -3.54
N MET A 69 6.87 -5.59 -4.31
CA MET A 69 7.10 -7.02 -4.06
C MET A 69 7.89 -7.29 -2.77
N LEU A 70 8.60 -6.30 -2.19
CA LEU A 70 9.25 -6.48 -0.89
C LEU A 70 8.23 -6.62 0.25
N PHE A 71 7.03 -6.07 0.09
CA PHE A 71 6.00 -6.13 1.13
C PHE A 71 5.18 -7.42 1.08
N ASP A 72 5.33 -8.22 0.02
CA ASP A 72 4.92 -9.62 -0.03
C ASP A 72 5.93 -10.46 0.76
N THR A 73 5.69 -10.57 2.07
CA THR A 73 6.61 -11.18 3.05
C THR A 73 6.52 -12.70 3.08
N ASN A 74 5.39 -13.27 2.65
CA ASN A 74 5.24 -14.71 2.47
C ASN A 74 5.59 -15.19 1.05
N SER A 75 5.82 -14.27 0.12
CA SER A 75 6.16 -14.54 -1.28
C SER A 75 5.10 -15.37 -2.02
N ASP A 76 3.83 -15.19 -1.66
CA ASP A 76 2.70 -15.86 -2.32
C ASP A 76 2.20 -15.09 -3.56
N GLY A 77 2.80 -13.94 -3.87
CA GLY A 77 2.45 -13.06 -4.99
C GLY A 77 1.23 -12.19 -4.72
N LEU A 78 0.68 -12.26 -3.51
CA LEU A 78 -0.47 -11.50 -3.05
C LEU A 78 -0.07 -10.70 -1.80
N ILE A 79 -0.96 -9.80 -1.39
CA ILE A 79 -0.76 -8.90 -0.26
C ILE A 79 -1.90 -9.14 0.72
N SER A 80 -1.56 -9.75 1.85
CA SER A 80 -2.45 -9.91 2.99
C SER A 80 -2.75 -8.57 3.67
N PHE A 81 -3.80 -8.54 4.50
CA PHE A 81 -4.09 -7.34 5.28
C PHE A 81 -2.94 -6.94 6.22
N SER A 82 -2.22 -7.92 6.78
CA SER A 82 -1.04 -7.68 7.61
C SER A 82 0.11 -7.02 6.84
N GLU A 83 0.31 -7.42 5.59
CA GLU A 83 1.32 -6.86 4.68
C GLU A 83 0.91 -5.48 4.19
N TYR A 84 -0.37 -5.29 3.88
CA TYR A 84 -0.94 -3.98 3.56
C TYR A 84 -0.75 -2.97 4.71
N ILE A 85 -1.10 -3.34 5.95
CA ILE A 85 -0.91 -2.44 7.10
C ILE A 85 0.58 -2.16 7.33
N PHE A 86 1.46 -3.14 7.11
CA PHE A 86 2.90 -2.93 7.18
C PHE A 86 3.36 -1.89 6.16
N PHE A 87 2.97 -2.06 4.90
CA PHE A 87 3.25 -1.12 3.83
C PHE A 87 2.81 0.31 4.19
N VAL A 88 1.55 0.49 4.58
CA VAL A 88 0.98 1.82 4.88
C VAL A 88 1.63 2.43 6.13
N THR A 89 2.02 1.61 7.10
CA THR A 89 2.73 2.05 8.31
C THR A 89 4.07 2.67 7.95
N LEU A 90 4.91 1.98 7.16
CA LEU A 90 6.20 2.52 6.76
C LEU A 90 6.04 3.77 5.89
N LEU A 91 5.06 3.77 4.99
CA LEU A 91 4.79 4.90 4.09
C LEU A 91 4.32 6.15 4.86
N SER A 92 3.78 5.97 6.06
CA SER A 92 3.28 7.06 6.90
C SER A 92 4.37 7.75 7.71
N ILE A 93 5.61 7.25 7.70
CA ILE A 93 6.73 7.88 8.38
C ILE A 93 7.17 9.08 7.53
N PRO A 94 7.09 10.33 8.01
CA PRO A 94 7.56 11.47 7.22
C PRO A 94 9.09 11.48 7.12
N GLU A 95 9.62 12.00 5.99
CA GLU A 95 11.06 12.04 5.72
C GLU A 95 11.87 12.74 6.83
N SER A 96 11.31 13.83 7.39
CA SER A 96 11.92 14.56 8.52
C SER A 96 12.09 13.71 9.78
N SER A 97 11.40 12.57 9.86
CA SER A 97 11.38 11.65 11.00
C SER A 97 12.05 10.32 10.72
N PHE A 98 12.71 10.09 9.57
CA PHE A 98 13.38 8.80 9.30
C PHE A 98 14.44 8.43 10.35
N SER A 99 15.30 9.38 10.72
CA SER A 99 16.31 9.16 11.76
C SER A 99 15.69 8.95 13.15
N VAL A 100 14.51 9.55 13.41
CA VAL A 100 13.79 9.36 14.67
C VAL A 100 13.12 7.99 14.69
N ALA A 101 12.53 7.57 13.56
CA ALA A 101 11.96 6.25 13.38
C ALA A 101 13.01 5.16 13.60
N PHE A 102 14.24 5.32 13.09
CA PHE A 102 15.32 4.37 13.38
C PHE A 102 15.51 4.15 14.89
N LYS A 103 15.57 5.23 15.68
CA LYS A 103 15.69 5.17 17.14
C LYS A 103 14.46 4.58 17.84
N MET A 104 13.31 4.58 17.19
CA MET A 104 12.12 3.88 17.71
C MET A 104 12.20 2.37 17.46
N PHE A 105 12.92 1.95 16.42
CA PHE A 105 13.15 0.54 16.08
C PHE A 105 14.32 -0.06 16.87
N ASP A 106 15.40 0.68 17.08
CA ASP A 106 16.56 0.29 17.91
C ASP A 106 16.18 0.37 19.41
N LEU A 107 15.72 -0.75 19.99
CA LEU A 107 15.13 -0.79 21.33
C LEU A 107 16.20 -0.85 22.41
N ASP A 108 17.33 -1.47 22.12
CA ASP A 108 18.46 -1.57 23.04
C ASP A 108 19.48 -0.42 22.89
N ASN A 109 19.32 0.44 21.88
CA ASN A 109 20.19 1.58 21.54
C ASN A 109 21.61 1.16 21.16
N ASN A 110 21.78 -0.01 20.55
CA ASN A 110 23.09 -0.50 20.10
C ASN A 110 23.54 0.12 18.75
N GLY A 111 22.68 0.92 18.11
CA GLY A 111 22.94 1.60 16.84
C GLY A 111 22.61 0.74 15.61
N GLN A 112 22.01 -0.43 15.80
CA GLN A 112 21.60 -1.37 14.75
C GLN A 112 20.25 -1.96 15.12
N ILE A 113 19.38 -2.13 14.13
CA ILE A 113 18.10 -2.80 14.36
C ILE A 113 18.30 -4.29 14.09
N ASP A 114 18.01 -5.14 15.07
CA ASP A 114 17.91 -6.57 14.84
C ASP A 114 16.51 -7.00 14.37
N ARG A 115 16.39 -8.27 14.01
CA ARG A 115 15.15 -8.80 13.44
C ARG A 115 14.01 -8.79 14.47
N GLU A 116 14.31 -9.13 15.72
CA GLU A 116 13.34 -9.20 16.80
C GLU A 116 12.79 -7.82 17.15
N GLU A 117 13.64 -6.81 17.19
CA GLU A 117 13.32 -5.40 17.37
C GLU A 117 12.39 -4.89 16.26
N PHE A 118 12.75 -5.17 15.00
CA PHE A 118 11.92 -4.80 13.87
C PHE A 118 10.52 -5.43 13.96
N ASN A 119 10.43 -6.72 14.26
CA ASN A 119 9.14 -7.40 14.40
C ASN A 119 8.31 -6.86 15.57
N LYS A 120 8.94 -6.54 16.71
CA LYS A 120 8.25 -5.95 17.87
C LYS A 120 7.61 -4.62 17.51
N VAL A 121 8.39 -3.70 16.92
CA VAL A 121 7.87 -2.37 16.58
C VAL A 121 6.81 -2.47 15.50
N MET A 122 6.99 -3.35 14.51
CA MET A 122 5.95 -3.59 13.52
C MET A 122 4.65 -4.15 14.10
N GLY A 123 4.76 -5.08 15.05
CA GLY A 123 3.60 -5.60 15.79
C GLY A 123 2.87 -4.50 16.57
N LEU A 124 3.61 -3.61 17.23
CA LEU A 124 3.04 -2.49 17.99
C LEU A 124 2.35 -1.48 17.07
N MET A 125 2.97 -1.10 15.95
CA MET A 125 2.38 -0.18 14.97
C MET A 125 1.09 -0.75 14.37
N ARG A 126 1.05 -2.05 14.05
CA ARG A 126 -0.17 -2.75 13.61
C ARG A 126 -1.27 -2.72 14.66
N ALA A 127 -0.91 -2.89 15.95
CA ALA A 127 -1.87 -2.89 17.05
C ALA A 127 -2.50 -1.51 17.27
N GLN A 128 -1.74 -0.42 17.11
CA GLN A 128 -2.26 0.94 17.25
C GLN A 128 -3.25 1.31 16.14
N ASN A 129 -3.02 0.81 14.92
CA ASN A 129 -3.92 1.04 13.78
C ASN A 129 -5.26 0.28 13.85
N ARG A 130 -5.45 -0.64 14.82
CA ARG A 130 -6.72 -1.37 15.04
C ARG A 130 -7.89 -0.50 15.51
N GLN A 131 -7.63 0.73 16.01
CA GLN A 131 -8.69 1.60 16.53
C GLN A 131 -9.66 2.09 15.42
N GLY A 132 -9.29 1.97 14.14
CA GLY A 132 -10.18 2.24 13.00
C GLY A 132 -11.09 1.08 12.58
N ALA A 133 -10.91 -0.13 13.10
CA ALA A 133 -11.66 -1.34 12.69
C ALA A 133 -12.93 -1.62 13.51
N SER A 134 -13.28 -0.75 14.47
CA SER A 134 -14.31 -1.05 15.46
C SER A 134 -15.75 -0.68 15.07
N HIS A 135 -16.04 -0.33 13.80
CA HIS A 135 -17.39 0.13 13.45
C HIS A 135 -17.98 -0.46 12.17
N ARG A 136 -18.39 -1.73 12.24
CA ARG A 136 -19.73 -2.21 11.83
C ARG A 136 -19.84 -3.71 12.15
N ASP A 137 -20.85 -4.05 12.94
CA ASP A 137 -21.43 -5.40 13.10
C ASP A 137 -20.83 -6.43 14.04
N GLY A 138 -19.99 -6.07 15.02
CA GLY A 138 -19.71 -6.95 16.18
C GLY A 138 -19.10 -8.33 15.85
N ARG A 139 -18.84 -8.61 14.56
CA ARG A 139 -18.03 -9.72 14.09
C ARG A 139 -16.61 -9.34 14.45
N ARG A 140 -16.12 -9.95 15.53
CA ARG A 140 -14.70 -10.22 15.69
C ARG A 140 -14.28 -11.01 14.46
N PHE A 141 -13.95 -10.34 13.36
CA PHE A 141 -13.06 -10.94 12.38
C PHE A 141 -11.82 -11.21 13.21
N GLY A 142 -11.55 -12.49 13.45
CA GLY A 142 -10.31 -12.97 14.04
C GLY A 142 -9.20 -12.68 13.06
N LEU A 143 -8.93 -11.39 12.86
CA LEU A 143 -7.90 -10.89 11.99
C LEU A 143 -6.63 -11.30 12.70
N LYS A 144 -6.01 -12.35 12.17
CA LYS A 144 -4.74 -12.92 12.58
C LYS A 144 -3.58 -11.92 12.33
N VAL A 145 -3.76 -10.65 12.70
CA VAL A 145 -2.75 -9.58 12.65
C VAL A 145 -1.67 -9.80 13.72
N ALA A 146 -1.81 -10.84 14.53
CA ALA A 146 -0.81 -11.30 15.49
C ALA A 146 0.13 -12.38 14.90
N GLU A 147 -0.07 -12.82 13.65
CA GLU A 147 0.88 -13.77 13.05
C GLU A 147 2.24 -13.07 12.84
N PRO A 148 3.34 -13.76 13.16
CA PRO A 148 4.69 -13.28 12.86
C PRO A 148 4.77 -12.89 11.39
N VAL A 149 5.50 -11.81 11.09
CA VAL A 149 5.86 -11.51 9.69
C VAL A 149 6.68 -12.68 9.18
N GLU A 150 6.21 -13.29 8.09
CA GLU A 150 6.84 -14.47 7.49
C GLU A 150 8.25 -14.12 6.97
N ASN A 151 9.12 -15.13 6.84
CA ASN A 151 10.57 -14.97 6.69
C ASN A 151 11.04 -14.36 5.34
N GLY A 152 10.15 -13.90 4.47
CA GLY A 152 10.48 -13.45 3.12
C GLY A 152 10.40 -11.93 2.93
N GLY A 153 10.47 -11.50 1.67
CA GLY A 153 10.32 -10.10 1.25
C GLY A 153 11.27 -9.16 1.97
N LEU A 154 10.71 -8.15 2.64
CA LEU A 154 11.43 -7.06 3.28
C LEU A 154 12.28 -7.52 4.48
N LEU A 155 11.84 -8.56 5.20
CA LEU A 155 12.64 -9.12 6.28
C LEU A 155 13.90 -9.79 5.74
N GLU A 156 13.78 -10.60 4.69
CA GLU A 156 14.95 -11.19 4.02
C GLU A 156 15.85 -10.10 3.43
N TYR A 157 15.26 -9.04 2.84
CA TYR A 157 16.01 -7.91 2.31
C TYR A 157 16.86 -7.23 3.38
N PHE A 158 16.32 -6.95 4.57
CA PHE A 158 17.07 -6.28 5.63
C PHE A 158 18.04 -7.21 6.36
N PHE A 159 17.58 -8.38 6.78
CA PHE A 159 18.29 -9.23 7.75
C PHE A 159 18.98 -10.43 7.11
N GLY A 160 18.82 -10.63 5.79
CA GLY A 160 19.33 -11.79 5.07
C GLY A 160 18.48 -13.05 5.30
N LYS A 161 18.72 -14.09 4.51
CA LYS A 161 18.01 -15.38 4.62
C LYS A 161 18.21 -16.07 5.97
N ASP A 162 19.36 -15.85 6.58
CA ASP A 162 19.71 -16.38 7.90
C ASP A 162 19.17 -15.52 9.05
N GLY A 163 18.72 -14.30 8.77
CA GLY A 163 18.15 -13.37 9.75
C GLY A 163 19.14 -12.84 10.78
N ARG A 164 20.45 -13.00 10.56
CA ARG A 164 21.52 -12.65 11.52
C ARG A 164 22.13 -11.28 11.27
N THR A 165 21.89 -10.71 10.10
CA THR A 165 22.43 -9.42 9.72
C THR A 165 21.64 -8.33 10.42
N CYS A 166 22.29 -7.35 11.04
CA CYS A 166 21.58 -6.21 11.64
C CYS A 166 21.46 -5.05 10.63
N LEU A 167 20.42 -4.25 10.78
CA LEU A 167 20.11 -3.13 9.91
C LEU A 167 20.67 -1.82 10.47
N GLN A 168 21.63 -1.24 9.76
CA GLN A 168 22.28 0.04 10.10
C GLN A 168 21.38 1.24 9.80
N GLN A 169 21.60 2.35 10.51
CA GLN A 169 20.81 3.57 10.36
C GLN A 169 20.80 4.11 8.93
N GLU A 170 21.97 4.22 8.29
CA GLU A 170 22.09 4.76 6.95
C GLU A 170 21.28 3.93 5.95
N ARG A 171 21.32 2.61 6.10
CA ARG A 171 20.60 1.68 5.22
C ARG A 171 19.08 1.75 5.43
N PHE A 172 18.62 1.87 6.67
CA PHE A 172 17.20 2.04 6.98
C PHE A 172 16.65 3.37 6.44
N VAL A 173 17.39 4.46 6.66
CA VAL A 173 17.00 5.79 6.17
C VAL A 173 16.99 5.83 4.65
N GLN A 174 18.00 5.25 3.99
CA GLN A 174 18.04 5.18 2.53
C GLN A 174 16.85 4.38 1.99
N PHE A 175 16.54 3.24 2.60
CA PHE A 175 15.38 2.44 2.22
C PHE A 175 14.08 3.23 2.30
N LEU A 176 13.81 3.95 3.40
CA LEU A 176 12.58 4.74 3.52
C LEU A 176 12.51 5.87 2.48
N ARG A 177 13.66 6.44 2.12
CA ARG A 177 13.75 7.49 1.09
C ARG A 177 13.42 6.93 -0.29
N ASP A 178 14.08 5.84 -0.68
CA ASP A 178 13.82 5.13 -1.93
C ASP A 178 12.36 4.66 -2.02
N PHE A 179 11.81 4.19 -0.89
CA PHE A 179 10.42 3.77 -0.81
C PHE A 179 9.44 4.92 -1.08
N HIS A 180 9.66 6.07 -0.44
CA HIS A 180 8.85 7.26 -0.61
C HIS A 180 8.95 7.79 -2.04
N ASP A 181 10.15 7.84 -2.60
CA ASP A 181 10.39 8.28 -3.97
C ASP A 181 9.67 7.38 -4.98
N GLU A 182 9.72 6.06 -4.79
CA GLU A 182 9.04 5.10 -5.65
C GLU A 182 7.51 5.29 -5.63
N VAL A 183 6.93 5.43 -4.44
CA VAL A 183 5.49 5.67 -4.29
C VAL A 183 5.09 7.04 -4.85
N CYS A 184 5.91 8.07 -4.64
CA CYS A 184 5.67 9.41 -5.18
C CYS A 184 5.77 9.44 -6.71
N ALA A 185 6.76 8.76 -7.28
CA ALA A 185 6.91 8.62 -8.73
C ALA A 185 5.69 7.90 -9.31
N TYR A 186 5.27 6.79 -8.70
CA TYR A 186 4.09 6.05 -9.12
C TYR A 186 2.81 6.90 -9.09
N ILE A 187 2.53 7.59 -7.96
CA ILE A 187 1.35 8.45 -7.83
C ILE A 187 1.41 9.58 -8.87
N SER A 188 2.58 10.17 -9.09
CA SER A 188 2.76 11.26 -10.06
C SER A 188 2.53 10.79 -11.50
N THR A 189 3.06 9.63 -11.88
CA THR A 189 2.81 9.02 -13.20
C THR A 189 1.34 8.70 -13.40
N PHE A 190 0.68 8.14 -12.37
CA PHE A 190 -0.73 7.80 -12.45
C PHE A 190 -1.61 9.05 -12.58
N LEU A 191 -1.35 10.10 -11.77
CA LEU A 191 -2.07 11.36 -11.84
C LEU A 191 -1.85 12.08 -13.18
N LEU A 192 -0.63 12.06 -13.73
CA LEU A 192 -0.35 12.64 -15.05
C LEU A 192 -1.12 11.91 -16.15
N GLN A 193 -1.15 10.58 -16.13
CA GLN A 193 -1.93 9.78 -17.08
C GLN A 193 -3.43 10.11 -16.99
N PHE A 194 -3.95 10.25 -15.77
CA PHE A 194 -5.35 10.63 -15.54
C PHE A 194 -5.66 12.04 -16.05
N LEU A 195 -4.77 13.01 -15.79
CA LEU A 195 -4.92 14.38 -16.27
C LEU A 195 -4.91 14.44 -17.81
N LEU A 196 -3.98 13.75 -18.47
CA LEU A 196 -3.91 13.68 -19.93
C LEU A 196 -5.18 13.07 -20.54
N GLN A 197 -5.73 12.00 -19.93
CA GLN A 197 -6.99 11.41 -20.38
C GLN A 197 -8.18 12.36 -20.22
N SER A 198 -8.21 13.15 -19.13
CA SER A 198 -9.27 14.13 -18.89
C SER A 198 -9.23 15.32 -19.86
N GLU A 199 -8.04 15.70 -20.34
CA GLU A 199 -7.89 16.70 -21.40
C GLU A 199 -8.35 16.15 -22.76
N CYS A 200 -7.98 14.90 -23.11
CA CYS A 200 -8.44 14.26 -24.34
C CYS A 200 -9.97 14.15 -24.42
N HIS A 201 -10.65 13.76 -23.33
CA HIS A 201 -12.12 13.67 -23.30
C HIS A 201 -12.81 15.05 -23.43
N ASN A 202 -12.14 16.13 -23.02
CA ASN A 202 -12.63 17.50 -23.24
C ASN A 202 -12.43 17.95 -24.70
N ILE A 203 -11.38 17.49 -25.37
CA ILE A 203 -11.10 17.81 -26.78
C ILE A 203 -12.10 17.08 -27.71
N ASP A 204 -12.40 15.81 -27.43
CA ASP A 204 -13.43 15.05 -28.18
C ASP A 204 -14.83 15.68 -28.05
N SER A 205 -15.11 16.33 -26.90
CA SER A 205 -16.37 17.05 -26.68
C SER A 205 -16.44 18.43 -27.36
N ILE A 206 -15.32 18.95 -27.88
CA ILE A 206 -15.24 20.23 -28.60
C ILE A 206 -15.35 20.02 -30.12
N GLU A 207 -14.79 18.94 -30.67
CA GLU A 207 -14.90 18.65 -32.11
C GLU A 207 -16.34 18.29 -32.55
N ASP A 208 -17.14 17.69 -31.66
CA ASP A 208 -18.57 17.42 -31.92
C ASP A 208 -19.47 18.68 -31.84
N LYS A 209 -18.93 19.85 -31.48
CA LYS A 209 -19.70 21.11 -31.38
C LYS A 209 -19.43 22.12 -32.48
N PHE A 210 -18.42 21.92 -33.33
CA PHE A 210 -18.14 22.83 -34.44
C PHE A 210 -17.78 22.05 -35.71
N PRO A 211 -18.78 21.58 -36.49
CA PRO A 211 -18.50 21.11 -37.84
C PRO A 211 -18.06 22.30 -38.68
N PHE A 212 -16.81 22.32 -39.13
CA PHE A 212 -16.36 23.25 -40.16
C PHE A 212 -17.11 22.92 -41.46
N PRO A 213 -17.86 23.87 -42.06
CA PRO A 213 -18.48 23.64 -43.35
C PRO A 213 -17.42 23.66 -44.44
N VAL A 214 -17.46 22.65 -45.32
CA VAL A 214 -16.72 22.60 -46.60
C VAL A 214 -17.42 23.47 -47.63
#